data_AF-A0A1E1WS60-F1
#
_entry.id   AF-A0A1E1WS60-F1
#
_cell.length_a   1.000
_cell.length_b   1.000
_cell.length_c   1.000
_cell.angle_alpha   90.00
_cell.angle_beta   90.00
_cell.angle_gamma   90.00
#
_symmetry.space_group_name_H-M   'P 1'
#
loop_
_entity.id
_entity.type
_entity.pdbx_description
1 polymer ?
#
loop_
_entity_poly.entity_id
_entity_poly.type
_entity_poly.pdbx_seq_one_letter_code
_entity_poly.pdbx_strand_id
1 'polypeptide(L)'
;MFLLPRKLQYEDNILISGQMTSQPQLLTVNLVTDSNGMPDYQNIACQVEVRFNEDKTYLKTIINGNVETINSDSPSELFGDSSFDFEFKITYRGPAVEIYKGDSYLGQVDLKH
;
A
#
# COMPACT_ATOMS: atom_id res chain seq x y z
N MET A 1 8.60 -10.45 -4.30
CA MET A 1 9.17 -9.09 -4.34
C MET A 1 9.22 -8.67 -5.80
N PHE A 2 8.62 -7.54 -6.15
CA PHE A 2 8.59 -7.03 -7.51
C PHE A 2 9.41 -5.76 -7.57
N LEU A 3 10.37 -5.72 -8.48
CA LEU A 3 11.15 -4.51 -8.74
C LEU A 3 10.38 -3.65 -9.74
N LEU A 4 10.22 -2.36 -9.43
CA LEU A 4 9.68 -1.43 -10.41
C LEU A 4 10.67 -1.28 -11.58
N PRO A 5 10.19 -1.26 -12.84
CA PRO A 5 11.06 -1.23 -14.01
C PRO A 5 11.86 0.08 -14.14
N ARG A 6 11.43 1.13 -13.44
CA ARG A 6 12.08 2.44 -13.36
C ARG A 6 11.67 3.15 -12.06
N LYS A 7 12.31 4.28 -11.77
CA LYS A 7 11.88 5.19 -10.71
C LYS A 7 10.46 5.71 -10.98
N LEU A 8 9.71 5.93 -9.91
CA LEU A 8 8.38 6.51 -9.97
C LEU A 8 8.44 7.96 -10.46
N GLN A 9 7.50 8.29 -11.33
CA GLN A 9 7.28 9.60 -11.92
C GLN A 9 5.84 10.04 -11.63
N TYR A 10 5.58 11.33 -11.77
CA TYR A 10 4.23 11.85 -11.69
C TYR A 10 3.31 11.14 -12.69
N GLU A 11 2.06 10.92 -12.28
CA GLU A 11 1.02 10.21 -13.04
C GLU A 11 1.28 8.72 -13.24
N ASP A 12 2.35 8.17 -12.68
CA ASP A 12 2.52 6.73 -12.63
C ASP A 12 1.40 6.07 -11.85
N ASN A 13 1.02 4.88 -12.32
CA ASN A 13 0.01 4.07 -11.71
C ASN A 13 0.53 2.64 -11.53
N ILE A 14 0.48 2.14 -10.30
CA ILE A 14 0.80 0.75 -9.98
C ILE A 14 -0.49 0.05 -9.56
N LEU A 15 -0.87 -0.97 -10.31
CA LEU A 15 -1.97 -1.87 -9.96
C LEU A 15 -1.41 -3.17 -9.39
N ILE A 16 -1.80 -3.49 -8.16
CA ILE A 16 -1.49 -4.76 -7.49
C ILE A 16 -2.79 -5.52 -7.30
N SER A 17 -2.96 -6.61 -8.05
CA SER A 17 -4.13 -7.46 -7.97
C SER A 17 -3.78 -8.89 -7.61
N GLY A 18 -4.70 -9.59 -6.94
CA GLY A 18 -4.54 -11.00 -6.61
C GLY A 18 -5.84 -11.65 -6.17
N GLN A 19 -5.73 -12.91 -5.77
CA GLN A 19 -6.80 -13.69 -5.17
C GLN A 19 -6.46 -13.97 -3.71
N MET A 20 -7.40 -13.70 -2.82
CA MET A 20 -7.27 -14.05 -1.42
C MET A 20 -7.36 -15.56 -1.23
N THR A 21 -6.69 -16.06 -0.20
CA THR A 21 -6.93 -17.42 0.28
C THR A 21 -8.30 -17.51 0.95
N SER A 22 -8.77 -18.72 1.25
CA SER A 22 -10.08 -18.93 1.88
C SER A 22 -10.18 -18.39 3.31
N GLN A 23 -9.05 -18.30 4.02
CA GLN A 23 -8.98 -17.82 5.41
C GLN A 23 -7.83 -16.82 5.57
N PRO A 24 -7.92 -15.63 4.93
CA PRO A 24 -6.85 -14.65 5.01
C PRO A 24 -6.80 -14.06 6.42
N GLN A 25 -5.58 -13.89 6.95
CA GLN A 25 -5.36 -13.28 8.26
C GLN A 25 -4.83 -11.85 8.12
N LEU A 26 -3.90 -11.67 7.20
CA LEU A 26 -3.20 -10.43 6.95
C LEU A 26 -2.87 -10.32 5.47
N LEU A 27 -3.18 -9.17 4.88
CA LEU A 27 -2.58 -8.73 3.62
C LEU A 27 -1.71 -7.51 3.89
N THR A 28 -0.52 -7.47 3.29
CA THR A 28 0.31 -6.28 3.33
C THR A 28 0.89 -6.01 1.94
N VAL A 29 0.68 -4.79 1.45
CA VAL A 29 1.29 -4.28 0.21
C VAL A 29 2.16 -3.10 0.60
N ASN A 30 3.47 -3.20 0.34
CA ASN A 30 4.45 -2.19 0.69
C ASN A 30 5.08 -1.59 -0.57
N LEU A 31 5.09 -0.26 -0.64
CA LEU A 31 5.98 0.50 -1.52
C LEU A 31 7.22 0.89 -0.70
N VAL A 32 8.35 0.30 -1.08
CA VAL A 32 9.60 0.36 -0.32
C VAL A 32 10.74 0.83 -1.22
N THR A 33 11.67 1.57 -0.64
CA THR A 33 12.95 1.84 -1.28
C THR A 33 13.88 0.65 -1.12
N ASP A 34 14.76 0.48 -2.11
CA ASP A 34 15.84 -0.49 -2.05
C ASP A 34 17.08 0.15 -1.38
N SER A 35 17.67 -0.56 -0.43
CA SER A 35 19.02 -0.28 0.09
C SER A 35 19.91 -1.49 -0.17
N ASN A 36 20.78 -1.40 -1.17
CA ASN A 36 21.76 -2.43 -1.56
C ASN A 36 21.17 -3.75 -2.10
N GLY A 37 20.12 -3.69 -2.91
CA GLY A 37 19.47 -4.86 -3.51
C GLY A 37 18.46 -5.57 -2.60
N MET A 38 18.09 -4.94 -1.48
CA MET A 38 17.19 -5.45 -0.46
C MET A 38 16.17 -4.38 -0.06
N PRO A 39 14.88 -4.73 0.11
CA PRO A 39 13.90 -3.81 0.66
C PRO A 39 14.30 -3.26 2.02
N ASP A 40 14.27 -1.95 2.15
CA ASP A 40 14.43 -1.29 3.44
C ASP A 40 13.10 -1.27 4.19
N TYR A 41 12.85 -2.28 5.00
CA TYR A 41 11.64 -2.35 5.84
C TYR A 41 11.63 -1.35 7.00
N GLN A 42 12.74 -0.64 7.25
CA GLN A 42 12.75 0.48 8.19
C GLN A 42 12.27 1.78 7.54
N ASN A 43 12.22 1.83 6.21
CA ASN A 43 11.79 2.98 5.41
C ASN A 43 10.78 2.55 4.35
N ILE A 44 9.52 2.41 4.78
CA ILE A 44 8.38 2.08 3.91
C ILE A 44 7.65 3.38 3.58
N ALA A 45 7.75 3.79 2.31
CA ALA A 45 7.12 5.00 1.81
C ALA A 45 5.59 4.92 1.91
N CYS A 46 5.00 3.75 1.66
CA CYS A 46 3.56 3.52 1.82
C CYS A 46 3.29 2.03 2.10
N GLN A 47 2.44 1.76 3.07
CA GLN A 47 1.96 0.42 3.41
C GLN A 47 0.44 0.40 3.47
N VAL A 48 -0.16 -0.52 2.70
CA VAL A 48 -1.55 -0.94 2.88
C VAL A 48 -1.55 -2.24 3.66
N GLU A 49 -2.18 -2.24 4.82
CA GLU A 49 -2.28 -3.42 5.69
C GLU A 49 -3.75 -3.74 5.98
N VAL A 50 -4.21 -4.90 5.54
CA VAL A 50 -5.57 -5.39 5.81
C VAL A 50 -5.50 -6.48 6.88
N ARG A 51 -6.14 -6.24 8.02
CA ARG A 51 -6.29 -7.19 9.13
C ARG A 51 -7.71 -7.72 9.15
N PHE A 52 -7.88 -8.96 8.71
CA PHE A 52 -9.20 -9.57 8.56
C PHE A 52 -9.84 -9.93 9.91
N ASN A 53 -9.02 -10.26 10.91
CA ASN A 53 -9.48 -10.56 12.27
C ASN A 53 -9.99 -9.33 13.03
N GLU A 54 -9.44 -8.16 12.72
CA GLU A 54 -9.85 -6.87 13.31
C GLU A 54 -10.93 -6.18 12.49
N ASP A 55 -11.20 -6.71 11.30
CA ASP A 55 -11.99 -6.05 10.29
C ASP A 55 -11.45 -4.60 10.13
N LYS A 56 -10.17 -4.46 9.71
CA LYS A 56 -9.59 -3.12 9.42
C LYS A 56 -8.63 -3.09 8.24
N THR A 57 -8.66 -1.98 7.50
CA THR A 57 -7.60 -1.57 6.56
C THR A 57 -6.86 -0.38 7.14
N TYR A 58 -5.54 -0.45 7.12
CA TYR A 58 -4.64 0.60 7.56
C TYR A 58 -3.79 1.10 6.42
N LEU A 59 -3.66 2.41 6.32
CA LEU A 59 -2.68 3.09 5.51
C LEU A 59 -1.59 3.64 6.42
N LYS A 60 -0.35 3.21 6.22
CA LYS A 60 0.77 3.52 7.12
C LYS A 60 2.01 3.97 6.33
N THR A 61 2.89 4.67 7.02
CA THR A 61 4.29 4.85 6.62
C THR A 61 5.21 4.34 7.71
N ILE A 62 6.42 3.96 7.34
CA ILE A 62 7.47 3.60 8.28
C ILE A 62 8.70 4.42 7.94
N ILE A 63 9.21 5.20 8.90
CA ILE A 63 10.39 6.05 8.71
C ILE A 63 11.35 5.79 9.87
N ASN A 64 12.55 5.31 9.57
CA ASN A 64 13.52 4.87 10.56
C ASN A 64 12.91 3.89 11.59
N GLY A 65 12.05 2.98 11.12
CA GLY A 65 11.35 1.99 11.95
C GLY A 65 10.15 2.53 12.73
N ASN A 66 9.88 3.83 12.71
CA ASN A 66 8.71 4.41 13.37
C ASN A 66 7.49 4.33 12.48
N VAL A 67 6.41 3.74 13.00
CA VAL A 67 5.15 3.55 12.28
C VAL A 67 4.26 4.78 12.49
N GLU A 68 3.85 5.42 11.40
CA GLU A 68 2.84 6.47 11.37
C GLU A 68 1.60 5.92 10.67
N THR A 69 0.44 5.93 11.37
CA THR A 69 -0.83 5.54 10.77
C THR A 69 -1.51 6.78 10.22
N ILE A 70 -1.70 6.81 8.90
CA ILE A 70 -2.29 7.94 8.18
C ILE A 70 -3.81 7.81 8.16
N ASN A 71 -4.29 6.61 7.85
CA ASN A 71 -5.71 6.30 7.88
C ASN A 71 -5.93 4.90 8.45
N SER A 72 -7.06 4.72 9.12
CA SER A 72 -7.59 3.43 9.51
C SER A 72 -9.07 3.42 9.24
N ASP A 73 -9.53 2.47 8.46
CA ASP A 73 -10.95 2.30 8.14
C ASP A 73 -11.39 0.85 8.41
N SER A 74 -12.66 0.66 8.76
CA SER A 74 -13.29 -0.67 8.85
C SER A 74 -13.61 -1.18 7.43
N PRO A 75 -13.61 -2.48 7.14
CA PRO A 75 -13.15 -2.99 5.85
C PRO A 75 -14.24 -2.84 4.82
N SER A 76 -13.88 -2.40 3.62
CA SER A 76 -13.11 -3.18 2.64
C SER A 76 -13.85 -4.49 2.36
N GLU A 77 -14.53 -4.55 1.21
CA GLU A 77 -15.25 -5.72 0.69
C GLU A 77 -14.29 -6.89 0.32
N LEU A 78 -13.28 -7.14 1.14
CA LEU A 78 -12.28 -8.18 0.97
C LEU A 78 -12.64 -9.33 1.89
N PHE A 79 -12.87 -10.48 1.28
CA PHE A 79 -13.29 -11.69 1.98
C PHE A 79 -12.38 -12.85 1.57
N GLY A 80 -12.48 -13.97 2.28
CA GLY A 80 -11.86 -15.20 1.83
C GLY A 80 -12.32 -15.55 0.41
N ASP A 81 -11.39 -16.05 -0.40
CA ASP A 81 -11.59 -16.43 -1.80
C ASP A 81 -12.02 -15.28 -2.74
N SER A 82 -11.98 -14.01 -2.29
CA SER A 82 -12.27 -12.85 -3.14
C SER A 82 -11.02 -12.37 -3.88
N SER A 83 -11.22 -11.74 -5.05
CA SER A 83 -10.17 -10.96 -5.68
C SER A 83 -9.92 -9.67 -4.89
N PHE A 84 -8.72 -9.13 -5.01
CA PHE A 84 -8.40 -7.79 -4.57
C PHE A 84 -7.62 -7.05 -5.65
N ASP A 85 -7.73 -5.73 -5.63
CA ASP A 85 -6.97 -4.80 -6.42
C ASP A 85 -6.66 -3.55 -5.57
N PHE A 86 -5.39 -3.17 -5.53
CA PHE A 86 -4.93 -1.92 -4.95
C PHE A 86 -4.22 -1.11 -6.01
N GLU A 87 -4.61 0.15 -6.13
CA GLU A 87 -4.08 1.07 -7.11
C GLU A 87 -3.33 2.19 -6.38
N PHE A 88 -2.06 2.38 -6.75
CA PHE A 88 -1.18 3.42 -6.19
C PHE A 88 -0.91 4.45 -7.30
N LYS A 89 -1.50 5.63 -7.17
CA LYS A 89 -1.37 6.72 -8.14
C LYS A 89 -0.43 7.79 -7.63
N ILE A 90 0.63 8.07 -8.39
CA ILE A 90 1.55 9.16 -8.08
C ILE A 90 0.93 10.46 -8.58
N THR A 91 0.58 11.37 -7.67
CA THR A 91 -0.14 12.59 -8.05
C THR A 91 0.75 13.58 -8.78
N TYR A 92 0.20 14.37 -9.70
CA TYR A 92 0.94 15.44 -10.38
C TYR A 92 1.10 16.72 -9.52
N ARG A 93 0.31 16.85 -8.44
CA ARG A 93 0.21 18.07 -7.63
C ARG A 93 1.20 18.14 -6.47
N GLY A 94 1.91 17.04 -6.20
CA GLY A 94 2.90 16.96 -5.13
C GLY A 94 3.54 15.57 -5.09
N PRO A 95 4.61 15.38 -4.31
CA PRO A 95 5.20 14.07 -4.10
C PRO A 95 4.28 13.28 -3.17
N ALA A 96 3.15 12.78 -3.69
CA ALA A 96 2.20 12.03 -2.91
C ALA A 96 1.67 10.85 -3.72
N VAL A 97 1.34 9.78 -3.00
CA VAL A 97 0.67 8.60 -3.52
C VAL A 97 -0.75 8.60 -3.01
N GLU A 98 -1.71 8.55 -3.92
CA GLU A 98 -3.10 8.23 -3.60
C GLU A 98 -3.30 6.72 -3.73
N ILE A 99 -4.03 6.13 -2.79
CA ILE A 99 -4.28 4.70 -2.71
C ILE A 99 -5.77 4.47 -2.90
N TYR A 100 -6.10 3.57 -3.82
CA TYR A 100 -7.46 3.15 -4.10
C TYR A 100 -7.59 1.63 -4.00
N LYS A 101 -8.82 1.17 -3.74
CA LYS A 101 -9.25 -0.22 -3.90
C LYS A 101 -10.46 -0.21 -4.83
N GLY A 102 -10.30 -0.73 -6.05
CA GLY A 102 -11.24 -0.47 -7.14
C GLY A 102 -11.49 1.04 -7.29
N ASP A 103 -12.75 1.45 -7.25
CA ASP A 103 -13.16 2.86 -7.32
C ASP A 103 -13.14 3.59 -5.96
N SER A 104 -12.83 2.89 -4.85
CA SER A 104 -12.87 3.46 -3.50
C SER A 104 -11.52 4.09 -3.11
N TYR A 105 -11.53 5.37 -2.78
CA TYR A 105 -10.37 6.08 -2.24
C TYR A 105 -10.10 5.66 -0.78
N LEU A 106 -8.89 5.18 -0.51
CA LEU A 106 -8.46 4.79 0.84
C LEU A 106 -7.68 5.88 1.57
N GLY A 107 -6.96 6.73 0.84
CA GLY A 107 -6.15 7.78 1.44
C GLY A 107 -4.98 8.21 0.58
N GLN A 108 -4.23 9.18 1.09
CA GLN A 108 -3.05 9.73 0.44
C GLN A 108 -1.88 9.70 1.43
N VAL A 109 -0.70 9.38 0.91
CA VAL A 109 0.56 9.45 1.63
C VAL A 109 1.51 10.40 0.93
N ASP A 110 2.04 11.37 1.67
CA ASP A 110 3.12 12.22 1.15
C ASP A 110 4.43 11.42 1.10
N LEU A 111 5.02 11.33 -0.08
CA LEU A 111 6.35 10.78 -0.31
C LEU A 111 7.39 11.78 0.21
N LYS A 112 8.02 11.41 1.32
CA LYS A 112 9.16 12.13 1.86
C LYS A 112 10.42 11.65 1.14
N HIS A 113 11.10 12.56 0.44
CA HIS A 113 12.40 12.32 -0.21
C HIS A 113 13.55 12.41 0.79
#